data_AF-A0AB34C6M6-F1
#
_entry.id   AF-A0AB34C6M6-F1
#
_cell.length_a   1.000
_cell.length_b   1.000
_cell.length_c   1.000
_cell.angle_alpha   90.00
_cell.angle_beta   90.00
_cell.angle_gamma   90.00
#
_symmetry.space_group_name_H-M   'P 1'
#
loop_
_entity.id
_entity.type
_entity.pdbx_description
1 polymer ?
#
loop_
_entity_poly.entity_id
_entity_poly.type
_entity_poly.pdbx_seq_one_letter_code
_entity_poly.pdbx_strand_id
1 'polypeptide(L)'
;MEPNSTPDPDETAGQLMARQEAMQAEAASLLGQMLFAFSSIDVNLGLCLACLDNGTKLETLSKSIEGRKIHTKLKTLSTRVAERLPADSKHRAAYERWIERVHAARLRRNQMVHGRWGVEALRHKVVNVIGLPSGTQKCVEYSLAELAAFNKELYALERELARLRAHCPL
;
A
#
# COMPACT_ATOMS: atom_id res chain seq x y z
N MET A 1 -20.77 -12.30 -1.03
CA MET A 1 -21.16 -13.43 -0.15
C MET A 1 -19.87 -14.10 0.28
N GLU A 2 -19.42 -13.84 1.51
CA GLU A 2 -18.38 -14.70 2.10
C GLU A 2 -19.01 -16.06 2.38
N PRO A 3 -18.36 -17.19 2.03
CA PRO A 3 -18.86 -18.48 2.42
C PRO A 3 -18.74 -18.59 3.94
N ASN A 4 -19.89 -18.75 4.62
CA ASN A 4 -19.96 -19.24 5.99
C ASN A 4 -19.24 -20.59 6.03
N SER A 5 -17.96 -20.56 6.38
CA SER A 5 -17.13 -21.75 6.52
C SER A 5 -17.24 -22.19 7.97
N THR A 6 -18.40 -22.74 8.31
CA THR A 6 -18.51 -23.57 9.52
C THR A 6 -17.52 -24.71 9.33
N PRO A 7 -16.55 -24.93 10.25
CA PRO A 7 -15.57 -25.99 10.09
C PRO A 7 -16.30 -27.33 9.93
N ASP A 8 -15.96 -28.06 8.86
CA ASP A 8 -16.49 -29.39 8.61
C ASP A 8 -15.99 -30.31 9.73
N PRO A 9 -16.87 -30.89 10.56
CA PRO A 9 -16.45 -31.73 11.69
C PRO A 9 -15.65 -32.97 11.26
N ASP A 10 -15.68 -33.32 9.97
CA ASP A 10 -14.93 -34.44 9.38
C ASP A 10 -13.66 -33.99 8.62
N GLU A 11 -13.25 -32.72 8.73
CA GLU A 11 -12.01 -32.25 8.10
C GLU A 11 -10.78 -32.96 8.72
N THR A 12 -10.10 -33.75 7.89
CA THR A 12 -8.90 -34.46 8.31
C THR A 12 -7.75 -33.48 8.56
N ALA A 13 -6.83 -33.85 9.47
CA ALA A 13 -5.63 -33.05 9.71
C ALA A 13 -4.83 -32.75 8.42
N GLY A 14 -4.82 -33.69 7.48
CA GLY A 14 -4.18 -33.50 6.17
C GLY A 14 -4.83 -32.43 5.30
N GLN A 15 -6.17 -32.35 5.29
CA GLN A 15 -6.91 -31.30 4.56
C GLN A 15 -6.66 -29.92 5.18
N LEU A 16 -6.63 -29.85 6.52
CA LEU A 16 -6.35 -28.59 7.22
C LEU A 16 -4.92 -28.09 6.95
N MET A 17 -3.93 -28.98 6.97
CA MET A 17 -2.53 -28.64 6.62
C MET A 17 -2.42 -28.16 5.17
N ALA A 18 -3.04 -28.86 4.22
CA ALA A 18 -3.03 -28.45 2.81
C ALA A 18 -3.70 -27.08 2.61
N ARG A 19 -4.80 -26.80 3.32
CA ARG A 19 -5.45 -25.49 3.33
C ARG A 19 -4.52 -24.42 3.89
N GLN A 20 -3.84 -24.69 5.00
CA GLN A 20 -2.90 -23.78 5.62
C GLN A 20 -1.75 -23.41 4.66
N GLU A 21 -1.16 -24.40 4.01
CA GLU A 21 -0.08 -24.21 3.03
C GLU A 21 -0.54 -23.39 1.82
N ALA A 22 -1.71 -23.70 1.26
CA ALA A 22 -2.28 -22.96 0.13
C ALA A 22 -2.56 -21.49 0.50
N MET A 23 -3.17 -21.26 1.65
CA MET A 23 -3.43 -19.90 2.16
C MET A 23 -2.14 -19.13 2.42
N GLN A 24 -1.11 -19.79 2.95
CA GLN A 24 0.19 -19.17 3.19
C GLN A 24 0.86 -18.76 1.88
N ALA A 25 0.83 -19.63 0.86
CA ALA A 25 1.38 -19.33 -0.46
C ALA A 25 0.66 -18.15 -1.13
N GLU A 26 -0.68 -18.11 -1.06
CA GLU A 26 -1.47 -17.02 -1.62
C GLU A 26 -1.21 -15.70 -0.86
N ALA A 27 -1.19 -15.73 0.47
CA ALA A 27 -0.88 -14.57 1.29
C ALA A 27 0.53 -14.03 0.98
N ALA A 28 1.53 -14.90 0.87
CA ALA A 28 2.89 -14.52 0.51
C ALA A 28 2.96 -13.85 -0.87
N SER A 29 2.24 -14.38 -1.86
CA SER A 29 2.13 -13.78 -3.20
C SER A 29 1.49 -12.39 -3.14
N LEU A 30 0.37 -12.23 -2.43
CA LEU A 30 -0.33 -10.96 -2.28
C LEU A 30 0.52 -9.91 -1.54
N LEU A 31 1.24 -10.31 -0.49
CA LEU A 31 2.15 -9.43 0.25
C LEU A 31 3.36 -9.03 -0.60
N GLY A 32 3.88 -9.95 -1.42
CA GLY A 32 4.91 -9.66 -2.42
C GLY A 32 4.44 -8.61 -3.43
N GLN A 33 3.28 -8.84 -4.05
CA GLN A 33 2.66 -7.89 -5.00
C GLN A 33 2.48 -6.50 -4.39
N MET A 34 2.07 -6.43 -3.12
CA MET A 34 1.94 -5.17 -2.39
C MET A 34 3.27 -4.41 -2.30
N LEU A 35 4.37 -5.10 -2.02
CA LEU A 35 5.71 -4.48 -1.97
C LEU A 35 6.10 -3.89 -3.33
N PHE A 36 5.89 -4.64 -4.41
CA PHE A 36 6.17 -4.16 -5.77
C PHE A 36 5.29 -2.96 -6.13
N ALA A 37 3.97 -3.06 -5.94
CA ALA A 37 3.04 -1.98 -6.26
C ALA A 37 3.36 -0.69 -5.48
N PHE A 38 3.69 -0.82 -4.19
CA PHE A 38 4.07 0.34 -3.38
C PHE A 38 5.43 0.94 -3.82
N SER A 39 6.38 0.11 -4.23
CA SER A 39 7.66 0.56 -4.81
C SER A 39 7.43 1.38 -6.08
N SER A 40 6.57 0.90 -6.98
CA SER A 40 6.18 1.64 -8.20
C SER A 40 5.56 3.00 -7.88
N ILE A 41 4.69 3.10 -6.88
CA ILE A 41 4.14 4.39 -6.42
C ILE A 41 5.27 5.33 -5.96
N ASP A 42 6.21 4.85 -5.14
CA ASP A 42 7.30 5.67 -4.60
C ASP A 42 8.26 6.19 -5.69
N VAL A 43 8.55 5.35 -6.70
CA VAL A 43 9.33 5.72 -7.87
C VAL A 43 8.58 6.76 -8.72
N ASN A 44 7.32 6.49 -9.05
CA ASN A 44 6.51 7.39 -9.87
C ASN A 44 6.28 8.76 -9.21
N LEU A 45 6.14 8.78 -7.89
CA LEU A 45 6.10 10.03 -7.11
C LEU A 45 7.45 10.76 -7.18
N GLY A 46 8.56 10.04 -7.04
CA GLY A 46 9.90 10.63 -7.19
C GLY A 46 10.09 11.29 -8.56
N LEU A 47 9.70 10.59 -9.64
CA LEU A 47 9.72 11.11 -11.00
C LEU A 47 8.80 12.32 -11.17
N CYS A 48 7.60 12.27 -10.59
CA CYS A 48 6.66 13.41 -10.61
C CYS A 48 7.31 14.66 -10.02
N LEU A 49 7.98 14.53 -8.87
CA LEU A 49 8.63 15.64 -8.18
C LEU A 49 9.86 16.15 -8.93
N ALA A 50 10.63 15.27 -9.57
CA ALA A 50 11.81 15.65 -10.34
C ALA A 50 11.45 16.40 -11.64
N CYS A 51 10.27 16.15 -12.19
CA CYS A 51 9.80 16.76 -13.44
C CYS A 51 8.95 18.04 -13.27
N LEU A 52 8.70 18.53 -12.04
CA LEU A 52 7.82 19.69 -11.78
C LEU A 52 8.23 20.98 -12.51
N ASP A 53 9.50 21.18 -12.83
CA ASP A 53 9.98 22.39 -13.52
C ASP A 53 10.23 22.11 -15.02
N ASN A 54 9.33 21.38 -15.69
CA ASN A 54 9.49 20.89 -17.07
C ASN A 54 10.81 20.12 -17.30
N GLY A 55 11.33 19.46 -16.27
CA GLY A 55 12.59 18.72 -16.33
C GLY A 55 13.85 19.59 -16.43
N THR A 56 13.76 20.92 -16.39
CA THR A 56 14.93 21.82 -16.51
C THR A 56 15.96 21.65 -15.38
N LYS A 57 15.55 21.10 -14.24
CA LYS A 57 16.41 20.79 -13.07
C LYS A 57 16.41 19.32 -12.70
N LEU A 58 16.13 18.43 -13.67
CA LEU A 58 15.90 17.00 -13.43
C LEU A 58 17.02 16.34 -12.62
N GLU A 59 18.30 16.58 -12.97
CA GLU A 59 19.42 15.93 -12.30
C GLU A 59 19.61 16.42 -10.85
N THR A 60 19.53 17.74 -10.62
CA THR A 60 19.63 18.32 -9.27
C THR A 60 18.46 17.91 -8.38
N LEU A 61 17.23 17.90 -8.93
CA LEU A 61 16.05 17.47 -8.18
C LEU A 61 16.07 15.97 -7.91
N SER A 62 16.51 15.13 -8.86
CA SER A 62 16.64 13.69 -8.68
C SER A 62 17.60 13.34 -7.55
N LYS A 63 18.80 13.96 -7.52
CA LYS A 63 19.76 13.82 -6.40
C LYS A 63 19.17 14.29 -5.07
N SER A 64 18.36 15.35 -5.10
CA SER A 64 17.71 15.84 -3.88
C SER A 64 16.63 14.88 -3.36
N ILE A 65 15.98 14.12 -4.23
CA ILE A 65 14.87 13.19 -3.94
C ILE A 65 15.39 11.79 -3.59
N GLU A 66 16.59 11.45 -4.08
CA GLU A 66 17.28 10.21 -3.77
C GLU A 66 17.40 9.99 -2.25
N GLY A 67 17.12 8.78 -1.79
CA GLY A 67 17.12 8.42 -0.37
C GLY A 67 15.97 9.03 0.47
N ARG A 68 15.13 9.92 -0.07
CA ARG A 68 13.97 10.44 0.68
C ARG A 68 12.92 9.36 0.87
N LYS A 69 12.44 9.24 2.11
CA LYS A 69 11.28 8.41 2.45
C LYS A 69 10.04 8.95 1.74
N ILE A 70 9.12 8.07 1.36
CA ILE A 70 7.86 8.43 0.69
C ILE A 70 7.07 9.51 1.45
N HIS A 71 7.10 9.51 2.78
CA HIS A 71 6.46 10.54 3.61
C HIS A 71 6.99 11.95 3.32
N THR A 72 8.31 12.09 3.17
CA THR A 72 8.94 13.37 2.83
C THR A 72 8.57 13.79 1.41
N LYS A 73 8.52 12.85 0.46
CA LYS A 73 8.06 13.11 -0.92
C LYS A 73 6.61 13.60 -0.96
N LEU A 74 5.71 12.97 -0.20
CA LEU A 74 4.30 13.39 -0.09
C LEU A 74 4.15 14.80 0.49
N LYS A 75 4.93 15.13 1.53
CA LYS A 75 4.96 16.50 2.07
C LYS A 75 5.41 17.51 1.02
N THR A 76 6.47 17.21 0.28
CA THR A 76 6.94 18.07 -0.82
C THR A 76 5.84 18.24 -1.88
N LEU A 77 5.17 17.17 -2.29
CA LEU A 77 4.06 17.26 -3.24
C LEU A 77 2.93 18.15 -2.71
N SER A 78 2.54 17.98 -1.45
CA SER A 78 1.50 18.80 -0.81
C SER A 78 1.84 20.29 -0.82
N THR A 79 3.08 20.66 -0.51
CA THR A 79 3.54 22.06 -0.59
C THR A 79 3.44 22.59 -2.01
N ARG A 80 3.88 21.81 -3.00
CA ARG A 80 3.85 22.22 -4.42
C ARG A 80 2.42 22.39 -4.96
N VAL A 81 1.52 21.49 -4.57
CA VAL A 81 0.09 21.59 -4.89
C VAL A 81 -0.49 22.88 -4.33
N ALA A 82 -0.18 23.22 -3.08
CA ALA A 82 -0.69 24.45 -2.45
C ALA A 82 -0.10 25.73 -3.07
N GLU A 83 1.16 25.69 -3.52
CA GLU A 83 1.83 26.81 -4.20
C GLU A 83 1.28 27.08 -5.61
N ARG A 84 0.96 26.01 -6.37
CA ARG A 84 0.64 26.12 -7.80
C ARG A 84 -0.85 26.08 -8.12
N LEU A 85 -1.68 25.51 -7.25
CA LEU A 85 -3.11 25.32 -7.51
C LEU A 85 -3.97 26.13 -6.52
N PRO A 86 -5.00 26.84 -7.01
CA PRO A 86 -5.96 27.53 -6.14
C PRO A 86 -6.63 26.59 -5.15
N ALA A 87 -6.94 27.10 -3.95
CA ALA A 87 -7.57 26.35 -2.85
C ALA A 87 -8.84 25.60 -3.28
N ASP A 88 -9.72 26.29 -4.01
CA ASP A 88 -11.04 25.74 -4.41
C ASP A 88 -11.00 24.96 -5.74
N SER A 89 -9.80 24.72 -6.29
CA SER A 89 -9.69 24.01 -7.55
C SER A 89 -9.93 22.51 -7.38
N LYS A 90 -10.72 21.93 -8.31
CA LYS A 90 -10.94 20.47 -8.37
C LYS A 90 -9.64 19.69 -8.48
N HIS A 91 -8.63 20.26 -9.13
CA HIS A 91 -7.30 19.65 -9.29
C HIS A 91 -6.56 19.55 -7.96
N ARG A 92 -6.58 20.63 -7.15
CA ARG A 92 -5.98 20.61 -5.81
C ARG A 92 -6.65 19.56 -4.93
N ALA A 93 -7.98 19.54 -4.89
CA ALA A 93 -8.73 18.55 -4.11
C ALA A 93 -8.41 17.10 -4.54
N ALA A 94 -8.21 16.85 -5.84
CA ALA A 94 -7.86 15.53 -6.33
C ALA A 94 -6.44 15.10 -5.90
N TYR A 95 -5.47 16.02 -5.93
CA TYR A 95 -4.12 15.76 -5.40
C TYR A 95 -4.12 15.54 -3.89
N GLU A 96 -4.84 16.37 -3.12
CA GLU A 96 -4.93 16.23 -1.66
C GLU A 96 -5.54 14.87 -1.26
N ARG A 97 -6.64 14.47 -1.91
CA ARG A 97 -7.23 13.14 -1.72
C ARG A 97 -6.27 12.01 -2.07
N TRP A 98 -5.53 12.15 -3.18
CA TRP A 98 -4.54 11.14 -3.57
C TRP A 98 -3.42 11.03 -2.53
N ILE A 99 -2.90 12.16 -2.04
CA ILE A 99 -1.87 12.22 -0.99
C ILE A 99 -2.35 11.53 0.29
N GLU A 100 -3.57 11.81 0.72
CA GLU A 100 -4.17 11.20 1.91
C GLU A 100 -4.27 9.67 1.76
N ARG A 101 -4.78 9.18 0.62
CA ARG A 101 -4.91 7.74 0.38
C ARG A 101 -3.56 7.04 0.31
N VAL A 102 -2.54 7.63 -0.31
CA VAL A 102 -1.17 7.07 -0.29
C VAL A 102 -0.60 7.09 1.13
N HIS A 103 -0.88 8.13 1.93
CA HIS A 103 -0.46 8.17 3.33
C HIS A 103 -1.10 7.02 4.14
N ALA A 104 -2.40 6.79 3.99
CA ALA A 104 -3.11 5.68 4.63
C ALA A 104 -2.56 4.32 4.17
N ALA A 105 -2.33 4.14 2.86
CA ALA A 105 -1.72 2.94 2.31
C ALA A 105 -0.32 2.69 2.88
N ARG A 106 0.50 3.73 3.06
CA ARG A 106 1.82 3.62 3.71
C ARG A 106 1.71 3.09 5.14
N LEU A 107 0.77 3.63 5.93
CA LEU A 107 0.58 3.18 7.32
C LEU A 107 0.19 1.71 7.38
N ARG A 108 -0.75 1.30 6.53
CA ARG A 108 -1.18 -0.11 6.42
C ARG A 108 -0.04 -1.02 5.96
N ARG A 109 0.72 -0.62 4.93
CA ARG A 109 1.90 -1.36 4.46
C ARG A 109 2.95 -1.52 5.55
N ASN A 110 3.25 -0.46 6.30
CA ASN A 110 4.24 -0.52 7.37
C ASN A 110 3.82 -1.53 8.46
N GLN A 111 2.55 -1.56 8.82
CA GLN A 111 2.01 -2.57 9.75
C GLN A 111 2.21 -4.00 9.21
N MET A 112 1.96 -4.20 7.91
CA MET A 112 2.10 -5.50 7.23
C MET A 112 3.57 -5.96 7.11
N VAL A 113 4.50 -5.04 6.87
CA VAL A 113 5.93 -5.39 6.69
C VAL A 113 6.65 -5.65 8.00
N HIS A 114 6.26 -5.00 9.09
CA HIS A 114 6.96 -5.09 10.38
C HIS A 114 6.37 -6.14 11.34
N GLY A 115 5.34 -6.88 10.94
CA GLY A 115 4.77 -7.94 11.74
C GLY A 115 5.25 -9.33 11.35
N ARG A 116 4.90 -10.31 12.19
CA ARG A 116 5.13 -11.74 11.97
C ARG A 116 3.84 -12.37 11.45
N TRP A 117 3.96 -13.15 10.39
CA TRP A 117 2.82 -13.72 9.68
C TRP A 117 2.58 -15.18 10.08
N GLY A 118 1.29 -15.54 10.14
CA GLY A 118 0.82 -16.91 10.32
C GLY A 118 -0.53 -17.11 9.63
N VAL A 119 -1.00 -18.34 9.57
CA VAL A 119 -2.30 -18.70 8.99
C VAL A 119 -3.12 -19.43 10.05
N GLU A 120 -4.34 -18.94 10.25
CA GLU A 120 -5.38 -19.60 11.03
C GLU A 120 -6.38 -20.24 10.05
N ALA A 121 -6.09 -21.47 9.66
CA ALA A 121 -6.77 -22.15 8.56
C ALA A 121 -8.23 -22.49 8.88
N LEU A 122 -8.57 -22.74 10.14
CA LEU A 122 -9.95 -23.04 10.57
C LEU A 122 -10.88 -21.84 10.37
N ARG A 123 -10.37 -20.63 10.61
CA ARG A 123 -11.14 -19.38 10.47
C ARG A 123 -10.93 -18.70 9.13
N HIS A 124 -10.17 -19.32 8.22
CA HIS A 124 -9.75 -18.74 6.94
C HIS A 124 -9.13 -17.34 7.09
N LYS A 125 -8.29 -17.15 8.12
CA LYS A 125 -7.60 -15.89 8.38
C LYS A 125 -6.10 -16.00 8.22
N VAL A 126 -5.51 -14.93 7.69
CA VAL A 126 -4.08 -14.65 7.70
C VAL A 126 -3.82 -13.70 8.85
N VAL A 127 -2.93 -14.08 9.76
CA VAL A 127 -2.68 -13.36 11.01
C VAL A 127 -1.36 -12.60 10.91
N ASN A 128 -1.38 -11.33 11.29
CA ASN A 128 -0.19 -10.49 11.42
C ASN A 128 -0.02 -10.02 12.86
N VAL A 129 1.07 -10.43 13.51
CA VAL A 129 1.38 -10.06 14.89
C VAL A 129 2.46 -8.99 14.89
N ILE A 130 2.12 -7.81 15.40
CA ILE A 130 2.99 -6.63 15.47
C ILE A 130 3.42 -6.42 16.92
N GLY A 131 4.71 -6.12 17.14
CA GLY A 131 5.29 -5.89 18.47
C GLY A 131 6.20 -7.02 18.93
N LEU A 132 6.90 -6.80 20.05
CA LEU A 132 7.86 -7.75 20.60
C LEU A 132 7.16 -8.88 21.38
N PRO A 133 7.69 -10.12 21.37
CA PRO A 133 7.25 -11.21 22.24
C PRO A 133 7.16 -10.86 23.73
N SER A 134 8.09 -10.02 24.20
CA SER A 134 8.22 -9.63 25.61
C SER A 134 7.43 -8.38 26.00
N GLY A 135 6.61 -7.82 25.10
CA GLY A 135 5.88 -6.57 25.35
C GLY A 135 4.48 -6.58 24.76
N THR A 136 3.89 -5.39 24.59
CA THR A 136 2.55 -5.26 24.00
C THR A 136 2.56 -5.74 22.55
N GLN A 137 1.67 -6.69 22.26
CA GLN A 137 1.43 -7.18 20.91
C GLN A 137 0.05 -6.75 20.42
N LYS A 138 -0.03 -6.51 19.12
CA LYS A 138 -1.28 -6.33 18.40
C LYS A 138 -1.41 -7.43 17.35
N CYS A 139 -2.50 -8.18 17.44
CA CYS A 139 -2.90 -9.13 16.41
C CYS A 139 -3.83 -8.42 15.42
N VAL A 140 -3.56 -8.55 14.13
CA VAL A 140 -4.45 -8.11 13.05
C VAL A 140 -4.73 -9.30 12.16
N GLU A 141 -6.00 -9.60 11.98
CA GLU A 141 -6.46 -10.67 11.10
C GLU A 141 -6.86 -10.09 9.75
N TYR A 142 -6.50 -10.79 8.68
CA TYR A 142 -6.87 -10.45 7.32
C TYR A 142 -7.51 -11.66 6.64
N SER A 143 -8.49 -11.43 5.77
CA SER A 143 -8.83 -12.38 4.72
C SER A 143 -7.90 -12.19 3.51
N LEU A 144 -7.76 -13.25 2.69
CA LEU A 144 -7.07 -13.14 1.40
C LEU A 144 -7.72 -12.08 0.50
N ALA A 145 -9.05 -11.95 0.57
CA ALA A 145 -9.79 -10.92 -0.15
C ALA A 145 -9.42 -9.49 0.30
N GLU A 146 -9.19 -9.26 1.59
CA GLU A 146 -8.75 -7.95 2.11
C GLU A 146 -7.33 -7.59 1.67
N LEU A 147 -6.44 -8.58 1.57
CA LEU A 147 -5.09 -8.40 1.04
C LEU A 147 -5.14 -8.12 -0.48
N ALA A 148 -5.95 -8.85 -1.22
CA ALA A 148 -6.17 -8.61 -2.65
C ALA A 148 -6.81 -7.25 -2.93
N ALA A 149 -7.80 -6.84 -2.13
CA ALA A 149 -8.41 -5.52 -2.22
C ALA A 149 -7.38 -4.40 -1.95
N PHE A 150 -6.45 -4.62 -1.01
CA PHE A 150 -5.38 -3.67 -0.77
C PHE A 150 -4.45 -3.51 -1.98
N ASN A 151 -4.07 -4.61 -2.64
CA ASN A 151 -3.31 -4.54 -3.90
C ASN A 151 -4.05 -3.76 -4.98
N LYS A 152 -5.36 -4.00 -5.14
CA LYS A 152 -6.20 -3.24 -6.09
C LYS A 152 -6.18 -1.73 -5.79
N GLU A 153 -6.23 -1.34 -4.52
CA GLU A 153 -6.12 0.06 -4.11
C GLU A 153 -4.75 0.65 -4.49
N LEU A 154 -3.65 -0.07 -4.27
CA LEU A 154 -2.31 0.40 -4.67
C LEU A 154 -2.22 0.63 -6.19
N TYR A 155 -2.72 -0.31 -7.01
CA TYR A 155 -2.76 -0.12 -8.46
C TYR A 155 -3.67 1.03 -8.88
N ALA A 156 -4.78 1.27 -8.17
CA ALA A 156 -5.66 2.41 -8.43
C ALA A 156 -4.94 3.74 -8.14
N LEU A 157 -4.16 3.81 -7.06
CA LEU A 157 -3.36 5.00 -6.70
C LEU A 157 -2.28 5.28 -7.73
N GLU A 158 -1.60 4.26 -8.23
CA GLU A 158 -0.62 4.41 -9.30
C GLU A 158 -1.24 5.03 -10.56
N ARG A 159 -2.38 4.46 -11.01
CA ARG A 159 -3.12 4.97 -12.18
C ARG A 159 -3.68 6.37 -11.95
N GLU A 160 -4.09 6.71 -10.74
CA GLU A 160 -4.58 8.04 -10.39
C GLU A 160 -3.46 9.08 -10.47
N LEU A 161 -2.25 8.78 -9.97
CA LEU A 161 -1.11 9.69 -10.12
C LEU A 161 -0.78 9.95 -11.59
N ALA A 162 -0.76 8.90 -12.41
CA ALA A 162 -0.52 9.04 -13.85
C ALA A 162 -1.57 9.94 -14.52
N ARG A 163 -2.85 9.76 -14.17
CA ARG A 163 -3.95 10.61 -14.68
C ARG A 163 -3.83 12.06 -14.22
N LEU A 164 -3.52 12.29 -12.95
CA LEU A 164 -3.31 13.64 -12.41
C LEU A 164 -2.18 14.36 -13.16
N ARG A 165 -1.04 13.68 -13.38
CA ARG A 165 0.09 14.24 -14.12
C ARG A 165 -0.23 14.58 -15.57
N ALA A 166 -1.10 13.80 -16.22
CA ALA A 166 -1.47 14.02 -17.62
C ALA A 166 -2.46 15.17 -17.81
N HIS A 167 -3.42 15.33 -16.89
CA HIS A 167 -4.51 16.31 -17.05
C HIS A 167 -4.29 17.60 -16.24
N CYS A 168 -3.46 17.53 -15.20
CA CYS A 168 -3.23 18.61 -14.25
C CYS A 168 -1.74 18.67 -13.88
N PRO A 169 -0.84 18.90 -14.85
CA PRO A 169 0.58 18.98 -14.56
C PRO A 169 0.83 20.08 -13.52
N LEU A 170 1.57 19.73 -12.48
CA LEU A 170 2.00 20.65 -11.45
C LEU A 170 3.16 21.47 -11.97
#